data_AF-A0A8H9I1K4-F1
#
_entry.id   AF-A0A8H9I1K4-F1
#
_cell.length_a   1.000
_cell.length_b   1.000
_cell.length_c   1.000
_cell.angle_alpha   90.00
_cell.angle_beta   90.00
_cell.angle_gamma   90.00
#
_symmetry.space_group_name_H-M   'P 1'
#
loop_
_entity.id
_entity.type
_entity.pdbx_description
1 polymer ?
#
loop_
_entity_poly.entity_id
_entity_poly.type
_entity_poly.pdbx_seq_one_letter_code
_entity_poly.pdbx_strand_id
1 'polypeptide(L)'
;MRYADDFVVLVHGTREDAQALKTEIGMLLAGRLKMTLSEEKTHITHIDDGFVFLGFHIQAKTRGDGRRVVLTIPSKQALASVMHKIKKLTERGTTLLSLEAVLRTVNPVLRGWAAYFRYGASRRRSPTSATLPGGE
;
A
#
# COMPACT_ATOMS: atom_id res chain seq x y z
N MET A 1 -3.60 -13.52 6.85
CA MET A 1 -3.70 -12.26 7.63
C MET A 1 -5.10 -11.69 7.42
N ARG A 2 -5.84 -11.31 8.46
CA ARG A 2 -7.18 -10.69 8.33
C ARG A 2 -7.21 -9.36 9.10
N TYR A 3 -7.71 -8.32 8.48
CA TYR A 3 -7.93 -7.01 9.07
C TYR A 3 -9.32 -6.50 8.68
N ALA A 4 -10.25 -6.51 9.63
CA ALA A 4 -11.67 -6.27 9.39
C ALA A 4 -12.20 -7.14 8.21
N ASP A 5 -12.56 -6.47 7.11
CA ASP A 5 -13.09 -7.09 5.89
C ASP A 5 -12.00 -7.42 4.86
N ASP A 6 -10.79 -6.85 5.00
CA ASP A 6 -9.67 -7.10 4.10
C ASP A 6 -8.81 -8.26 4.64
N PHE A 7 -8.60 -9.29 3.82
CA PHE A 7 -7.74 -10.41 4.17
C PHE A 7 -6.79 -10.78 3.03
N VAL A 8 -5.62 -11.28 3.39
CA VAL A 8 -4.60 -11.79 2.47
C VAL A 8 -4.31 -13.23 2.82
N VAL A 9 -4.36 -14.07 1.80
CA VAL A 9 -3.98 -15.47 1.88
C VAL A 9 -2.70 -15.67 1.08
N LEU A 10 -1.69 -16.24 1.74
CA LEU A 10 -0.42 -16.58 1.13
C LEU A 10 -0.47 -18.07 0.84
N VAL A 11 -0.34 -18.43 -0.44
CA VAL A 11 -0.31 -19.82 -0.89
C VAL A 11 1.11 -20.12 -1.38
N HIS A 12 1.68 -21.21 -0.91
CA HIS A 12 2.90 -21.77 -1.46
C HIS A 12 2.50 -22.92 -2.39
N GLY A 13 2.41 -22.64 -3.68
CA GLY A 13 1.87 -23.55 -4.68
C GLY A 13 1.75 -22.90 -6.05
N THR A 14 1.00 -23.51 -6.96
CA THR A 14 0.76 -22.94 -8.29
C THR A 14 -0.34 -21.89 -8.27
N ARG A 15 -0.52 -21.19 -9.41
CA ARG A 15 -1.65 -20.28 -9.60
C ARG A 15 -2.99 -21.03 -9.55
N GLU A 16 -3.03 -22.29 -9.97
CA GLU A 16 -4.26 -23.10 -9.90
C GLU A 16 -4.67 -23.38 -8.46
N ASP A 17 -3.71 -23.70 -7.59
CA ASP A 17 -3.98 -23.90 -6.15
C ASP A 17 -4.58 -22.64 -5.52
N ALA A 18 -4.02 -21.47 -5.84
CA ALA A 18 -4.53 -20.20 -5.37
C ALA A 18 -5.96 -19.91 -5.88
N GLN A 19 -6.26 -20.31 -7.12
CA GLN A 19 -7.59 -20.13 -7.71
C GLN A 19 -8.62 -21.09 -7.09
N ALA A 20 -8.23 -22.35 -6.84
CA ALA A 20 -9.08 -23.33 -6.16
C ALA A 20 -9.43 -22.83 -4.75
N LEU A 21 -8.43 -22.36 -4.02
CA LEU A 21 -8.60 -21.82 -2.67
C LEU A 21 -9.47 -20.55 -2.66
N LYS A 22 -9.33 -19.66 -3.66
CA LYS A 22 -10.21 -18.48 -3.82
C LYS A 22 -11.67 -18.90 -3.94
N THR A 23 -11.95 -19.93 -4.74
CA THR A 23 -13.31 -20.45 -4.94
C THR A 23 -13.87 -21.05 -3.65
N GLU A 24 -13.09 -21.87 -2.95
CA GLU A 24 -13.51 -22.50 -1.68
C GLU A 24 -13.82 -21.45 -0.60
N ILE A 25 -12.94 -20.46 -0.44
CA ILE A 25 -13.15 -19.34 0.47
C ILE A 25 -14.41 -18.56 0.07
N GLY A 26 -14.63 -18.32 -1.22
CA GLY A 26 -15.85 -17.72 -1.76
C GLY A 26 -17.13 -18.42 -1.31
N MET A 27 -17.17 -19.75 -1.45
CA MET A 27 -18.32 -20.57 -1.04
C MET A 27 -18.53 -20.54 0.47
N LEU A 28 -17.46 -20.60 1.27
CA LEU A 28 -17.55 -20.52 2.73
C LEU A 28 -18.06 -19.16 3.22
N LEU A 29 -17.59 -18.05 2.64
CA LEU A 29 -18.07 -16.70 2.99
C LEU A 29 -19.54 -16.51 2.59
N ALA A 30 -19.93 -16.96 1.40
CA ALA A 30 -21.31 -16.89 0.95
C ALA A 30 -22.24 -17.71 1.85
N GLY A 31 -21.84 -18.92 2.23
CA GLY A 31 -22.63 -19.82 3.06
C GLY A 31 -22.74 -19.39 4.52
N ARG A 32 -21.64 -18.96 5.15
CA ARG A 32 -21.62 -18.63 6.59
C ARG A 32 -21.89 -17.17 6.91
N LEU A 33 -21.37 -16.24 6.11
CA LEU A 33 -21.44 -14.80 6.39
C LEU A 33 -22.42 -14.06 5.47
N LYS A 34 -23.01 -14.74 4.46
CA LYS A 34 -23.85 -14.10 3.42
C LYS A 34 -23.16 -12.91 2.74
N MET A 35 -21.83 -12.97 2.65
CA MET A 35 -21.01 -11.95 2.01
C MET A 35 -20.42 -12.51 0.72
N THR A 36 -20.50 -11.72 -0.34
CA THR A 36 -19.91 -12.06 -1.64
C THR A 36 -18.53 -11.44 -1.77
N LEU A 37 -17.55 -12.23 -2.18
CA LEU A 37 -16.23 -11.72 -2.53
C LEU A 37 -16.32 -10.82 -3.76
N SER A 38 -15.77 -9.61 -3.67
CA SER A 38 -15.65 -8.72 -4.82
C SER A 38 -14.53 -9.24 -5.72
N GLU A 39 -14.90 -9.77 -6.88
CA GLU A 39 -13.95 -10.32 -7.86
C GLU A 39 -12.94 -9.27 -8.33
N GLU A 40 -13.40 -8.03 -8.50
CA GLU A 40 -12.60 -6.89 -8.94
C GLU A 40 -11.52 -6.48 -7.92
N LYS A 41 -11.78 -6.70 -6.62
CA LYS A 41 -10.81 -6.44 -5.55
C LYS A 41 -9.87 -7.62 -5.27
N THR A 42 -10.25 -8.83 -5.70
CA THR A 42 -9.55 -10.07 -5.33
C THR A 42 -8.58 -10.48 -6.44
N HIS A 43 -7.34 -9.98 -6.34
CA HIS A 43 -6.29 -10.25 -7.31
C HIS A 43 -5.31 -11.33 -6.81
N ILE A 44 -4.99 -12.31 -7.66
CA ILE A 44 -3.93 -13.30 -7.42
C ILE A 44 -2.64 -12.76 -8.03
N THR A 45 -1.66 -12.45 -7.19
CA THR A 45 -0.35 -11.94 -7.61
C THR A 45 0.76 -12.69 -6.90
N HIS A 46 1.95 -12.75 -7.53
CA HIS A 46 3.12 -13.31 -6.89
C HIS A 46 3.69 -12.31 -5.87
N ILE A 47 4.28 -12.81 -4.79
CA ILE A 47 4.90 -11.94 -3.77
C ILE A 47 6.07 -11.12 -4.34
N ASP A 48 6.70 -11.60 -5.41
CA ASP A 48 7.78 -10.87 -6.10
C ASP A 48 7.27 -9.71 -6.95
N ASP A 49 6.05 -9.79 -7.50
CA ASP A 49 5.38 -8.67 -8.18
C ASP A 49 4.87 -7.64 -7.16
N GLY A 50 4.52 -8.13 -5.97
CA GLY A 50 4.06 -7.34 -4.84
C GLY A 50 2.55 -7.06 -4.89
N PHE A 51 2.00 -6.67 -3.75
CA PHE A 51 0.59 -6.35 -3.59
C PHE A 51 0.40 -5.20 -2.60
N VAL A 52 -0.75 -4.52 -2.67
CA VAL A 52 -1.10 -3.48 -1.70
C VAL A 52 -2.08 -4.05 -0.69
N PHE A 53 -1.73 -3.97 0.60
CA PHE A 53 -2.59 -4.35 1.72
C PHE A 53 -2.56 -3.26 2.79
N LEU A 54 -3.74 -2.78 3.21
CA LEU A 54 -3.90 -1.70 4.20
C LEU A 54 -3.06 -0.45 3.91
N GLY A 55 -2.92 -0.10 2.62
CA GLY A 55 -2.09 1.04 2.21
C GLY A 55 -0.58 0.79 2.24
N PHE A 56 -0.13 -0.43 2.54
CA PHE A 56 1.25 -0.86 2.39
C PHE A 56 1.41 -1.69 1.12
N HIS A 57 2.31 -1.28 0.24
CA HIS A 57 2.83 -2.11 -0.83
C HIS A 57 3.88 -3.08 -0.27
N ILE A 58 3.59 -4.37 -0.31
CA ILE A 58 4.43 -5.46 0.16
C ILE A 58 4.99 -6.19 -1.05
N GLN A 59 6.31 -6.27 -1.18
CA GLN A 59 6.98 -6.94 -2.28
C GLN A 59 8.21 -7.69 -1.78
N ALA A 60 8.37 -8.95 -2.16
CA ALA A 60 9.63 -9.67 -1.96
C ALA A 60 10.61 -9.31 -3.08
N LYS A 61 11.85 -8.96 -2.72
CA LYS A 61 12.94 -8.79 -3.68
C LYS A 61 14.17 -9.53 -3.20
N THR A 62 14.90 -10.08 -4.16
CA THR A 62 16.25 -10.57 -3.93
C THR A 62 17.21 -9.38 -4.02
N ARG A 63 17.95 -9.13 -2.95
CA ARG A 63 19.02 -8.13 -2.95
C ARG A 63 20.23 -8.65 -3.73
N GLY A 64 21.14 -7.75 -4.13
CA GLY A 64 22.36 -8.11 -4.85
C GLY A 64 23.29 -9.08 -4.08
N ASP A 65 23.06 -9.27 -2.78
CA ASP A 65 23.75 -10.25 -1.91
C ASP A 65 23.06 -11.63 -1.90
N GLY A 66 22.07 -11.86 -2.77
CA GLY A 66 21.31 -13.11 -2.87
C GLY A 66 20.26 -13.31 -1.77
N ARG A 67 20.13 -12.38 -0.81
CA ARG A 67 19.15 -12.50 0.27
C ARG A 67 17.77 -12.03 -0.19
N ARG A 68 16.76 -12.85 0.06
CA ARG A 68 15.35 -12.47 -0.17
C ARG A 68 14.88 -11.61 0.99
N VAL A 69 14.48 -10.38 0.69
CA VAL A 69 13.95 -9.42 1.66
C VAL A 69 12.54 -9.00 1.27
N VAL A 70 11.67 -8.87 2.27
CA VAL A 70 10.32 -8.33 2.06
C VAL A 70 10.38 -6.83 2.29
N LEU A 71 10.14 -6.04 1.24
CA LEU A 71 9.99 -4.61 1.32
C LEU A 71 8.52 -4.29 1.58
N THR A 72 8.26 -3.66 2.71
CA THR A 72 6.99 -3.01 3.02
C THR A 72 7.17 -1.53 2.77
N ILE A 73 6.31 -0.88 1.98
CA ILE A 73 6.43 0.54 1.64
C ILE A 73 5.04 1.15 1.62
N PRO A 74 4.82 2.42 2.01
CA PRO A 74 3.55 3.10 1.72
C PRO A 74 3.17 2.98 0.24
N SER A 75 1.92 2.63 -0.03
CA SER A 75 1.40 2.58 -1.40
C SER A 75 1.32 3.98 -2.01
N LYS A 76 1.41 4.07 -3.34
CA LYS A 76 1.27 5.35 -4.05
C LYS A 76 -0.07 6.02 -3.75
N GLN A 77 -1.14 5.23 -3.61
CA GLN A 77 -2.47 5.72 -3.26
C GLN A 77 -2.50 6.29 -1.85
N ALA A 78 -1.90 5.62 -0.86
CA ALA A 78 -1.83 6.12 0.51
C ALA A 78 -1.06 7.44 0.60
N LEU A 79 0.05 7.56 -0.15
CA LEU A 79 0.80 8.82 -0.28
C LEU A 79 -0.07 9.91 -0.94
N ALA A 80 -0.75 9.59 -2.04
CA ALA A 80 -1.61 10.52 -2.75
C ALA A 80 -2.77 11.02 -1.88
N SER A 81 -3.40 10.15 -1.07
CA SER A 81 -4.47 10.55 -0.14
C SER A 81 -3.98 11.54 0.91
N VAL A 82 -2.77 11.36 1.43
CA VAL A 82 -2.18 12.29 2.41
C VAL A 82 -1.76 13.60 1.77
N MET A 83 -1.13 13.55 0.59
CA MET A 83 -0.83 14.75 -0.20
C MET A 83 -2.08 15.54 -0.54
N HIS A 84 -3.18 14.86 -0.91
CA HIS A 84 -4.47 15.49 -1.15
C HIS A 84 -5.04 16.14 0.10
N LYS A 85 -4.96 15.46 1.26
CA LYS A 85 -5.39 16.03 2.55
C LYS A 85 -4.59 17.28 2.91
N ILE A 86 -3.27 17.27 2.72
CA ILE A 86 -2.40 18.43 2.96
C ILE A 86 -2.75 19.57 1.99
N LYS A 87 -2.95 19.24 0.70
CA LYS A 87 -3.34 20.22 -0.32
C LYS A 87 -4.66 20.89 0.02
N LYS A 88 -5.67 20.13 0.47
CA LYS A 88 -6.97 20.64 0.93
C LYS A 88 -6.85 21.53 2.16
N LEU A 89 -5.97 21.18 3.11
CA LEU A 89 -5.70 22.00 4.30
C LEU A 89 -4.94 23.30 3.95
N THR A 90 -4.25 23.32 2.82
CA THR A 90 -3.46 24.46 2.31
C THR A 90 -4.16 25.16 1.13
N GLU A 91 -5.44 24.88 0.90
CA GLU A 91 -6.22 25.49 -0.18
C GLU A 91 -6.72 26.89 0.22
N ARG A 92 -7.25 27.64 -0.77
CA ARG A 92 -7.46 29.11 -0.88
C ARG A 92 -7.87 29.93 0.36
N GLY A 93 -8.28 29.32 1.48
CA GLY A 93 -8.48 29.98 2.78
C GLY A 93 -7.20 30.21 3.60
N THR A 94 -6.03 29.67 3.20
CA THR A 94 -4.75 29.85 3.92
C THR A 94 -3.88 31.00 3.42
N THR A 95 -4.26 31.69 2.34
CA THR A 95 -3.50 32.83 1.78
C THR A 95 -3.36 33.99 2.78
N LEU A 96 -4.26 34.07 3.77
CA LEU A 96 -4.28 35.08 4.82
C LEU A 96 -3.75 34.56 6.18
N LEU A 97 -3.30 33.30 6.25
CA LEU A 97 -2.82 32.68 7.49
C LEU A 97 -1.28 32.71 7.52
N SER A 98 -0.72 32.94 8.72
CA SER A 98 0.73 32.87 8.91
C SER A 98 1.25 31.45 8.64
N LEU A 99 2.49 31.35 8.18
CA LEU A 99 3.18 30.07 8.00
C LEU A 99 3.09 29.18 9.26
N GLU A 100 3.13 29.79 10.44
CA GLU A 100 3.01 29.10 11.72
C GLU A 100 1.62 28.47 11.94
N ALA A 101 0.54 29.14 11.53
CA ALA A 101 -0.83 28.61 11.61
C ALA A 101 -1.02 27.42 10.63
N VAL A 102 -0.42 27.50 9.45
CA VAL A 102 -0.41 26.40 8.47
C VAL A 102 0.37 25.21 9.04
N LEU A 103 1.57 25.45 9.58
CA LEU A 103 2.40 24.41 10.19
C LEU A 103 1.72 23.73 11.39
N ARG A 104 1.00 24.48 12.23
CA ARG A 104 0.21 23.92 13.34
C ARG A 104 -0.87 22.94 12.87
N THR A 105 -1.43 23.16 11.69
CA THR A 105 -2.48 22.31 11.11
C THR A 105 -1.90 21.09 10.38
N VAL A 106 -0.79 21.27 9.65
CA VAL A 106 -0.18 20.20 8.83
C VAL A 106 0.67 19.25 9.67
N ASN A 107 1.40 19.74 10.67
CA ASN A 107 2.32 18.93 11.47
C ASN A 107 1.66 17.72 12.17
N PRO A 108 0.47 17.82 12.79
CA PRO A 108 -0.22 16.67 13.37
C PRO A 108 -0.57 15.59 12.33
N VAL A 109 -0.98 16.00 11.13
CA VAL A 109 -1.32 15.07 10.03
C VAL A 109 -0.06 14.31 9.58
N LEU A 110 1.05 15.02 9.39
CA LEU A 110 2.33 14.42 9.03
C LEU A 110 2.86 13.49 10.12
N ARG A 111 2.74 13.88 11.40
CA ARG A 111 3.16 13.03 12.53
C ARG A 111 2.33 11.75 12.61
N GLY A 112 1.01 11.85 12.48
CA GLY A 112 0.13 10.68 12.46
C GLY A 112 0.44 9.74 11.30
N TRP A 113 0.66 10.30 10.11
CA TRP A 113 1.05 9.53 8.93
C TRP A 113 2.43 8.86 9.10
N ALA A 114 3.43 9.62 9.59
CA ALA A 114 4.76 9.08 9.87
C ALA A 114 4.71 7.97 10.92
N ALA A 115 3.89 8.11 11.96
CA ALA A 115 3.71 7.08 12.99
C ALA A 115 3.08 5.80 12.41
N TYR A 116 2.06 5.94 11.55
CA TYR A 116 1.40 4.81 10.91
C TYR A 116 2.34 4.05 9.96
N PHE A 117 3.09 4.78 9.11
CA PHE A 117 4.01 4.17 8.14
C PHE A 117 5.39 3.84 8.70
N ARG A 118 5.66 4.15 9.97
CA ARG A 118 6.94 3.86 10.65
C ARG A 118 7.31 2.38 10.61
N TYR A 119 6.30 1.50 10.67
CA TYR A 119 6.49 0.04 10.62
C TYR A 119 6.73 -0.49 9.21
N GLY A 120 6.37 0.27 8.18
CA GLY A 120 6.65 -0.08 6.78
C GLY A 120 8.03 0.39 6.34
N ALA A 121 8.45 1.60 6.73
CA ALA A 121 9.67 2.22 6.22
C ALA A 121 10.97 1.57 6.74
N SER A 122 11.36 0.43 6.16
CA SER A 122 12.77 0.02 6.19
C SER A 122 13.60 1.09 5.46
N ARG A 123 14.68 1.51 6.11
CA ARG A 123 15.49 2.70 5.80
C ARG A 123 15.90 2.81 4.32
N ARG A 124 15.70 4.02 3.78
CA ARG A 124 16.32 4.62 2.57
C ARG A 124 16.16 3.86 1.25
N ARG A 125 15.48 4.52 0.31
CA ARG A 125 15.71 4.34 -1.13
C ARG A 125 16.47 5.57 -1.62
N SER A 126 17.73 5.41 -2.00
CA SER A 126 18.37 6.34 -2.93
C SER A 126 17.59 6.26 -4.26
N PRO A 127 17.25 7.39 -4.89
CA PRO A 127 16.60 7.35 -6.19
C PRO A 127 17.57 6.73 -7.19
N THR A 128 17.31 5.49 -7.60
CA THR A 128 17.97 4.90 -8.77
C THR A 128 17.48 5.69 -9.98
N SER A 129 18.39 6.51 -10.50
CA SER A 129 18.46 7.08 -11.85
C SER A 129 17.37 6.56 -12.81
N ALA A 130 16.39 7.41 -13.07
CA ALA A 130 15.58 7.31 -14.28
C ALA A 130 16.49 7.68 -15.46
N THR A 131 16.93 6.67 -16.21
CA THR A 131 17.51 6.88 -17.54
C THR A 131 16.38 7.34 -18.45
N LEU A 132 16.41 8.60 -18.86
CA LEU A 132 15.57 9.13 -19.94
C LEU A 132 15.98 8.43 -21.24
N PRO A 133 15.05 7.91 -22.07
CA PRO A 133 15.39 7.54 -23.43
C PRO A 133 15.72 8.83 -24.20
N GLY A 134 16.92 8.86 -24.79
CA GLY A 134 17.35 9.93 -25.68
C GLY A 134 16.42 10.05 -26.87
N GLY A 135 16.08 11.29 -27.22
CA GLY A 135 15.50 11.61 -28.51
C GLY A 135 16.58 11.57 -29.57
N GLU A 136 16.28 10.89 -30.67
CA GLU A 136 16.74 11.25 -32.01
C GLU A 136 15.64 12.06 -32.69
#